data_AF-A0A8J4TRM4-F1
#
_entry.id   AF-A0A8J4TRM4-F1
#
_cell.length_a   1.000
_cell.length_b   1.000
_cell.length_c   1.000
_cell.angle_alpha   90.00
_cell.angle_beta   90.00
_cell.angle_gamma   90.00
#
_symmetry.space_group_name_H-M   'P 1'
#
loop_
_entity.id
_entity.type
_entity.pdbx_description
1 polymer ?
#
loop_
_entity_poly.entity_id
_entity_poly.type
_entity_poly.pdbx_seq_one_letter_code
_entity_poly.pdbx_strand_id
1 'polypeptide(L)'
;KTSDIKRLPVKIVKPGENVTIECNISGVKEKNNLVWYKQSFGNMPQFLARPYKNNLRYKFAEAFENSQFNITLNDHKFDLHINEIRKEDNGDYFCGGLEGTELKFTSGARLKFEGEKPKLCSTLGTLNQNTQSFTILGLNTSDSK
;
A
#
# COMPACT_ATOMS: atom_id res chain seq x y z
N LYS A 1 -13.26 19.86 10.38
CA LYS A 1 -13.93 19.72 9.06
C LYS A 1 -13.21 18.58 8.33
N THR A 2 -13.76 17.37 8.33
CA THR A 2 -13.10 16.11 7.89
C THR A 2 -13.41 15.76 6.43
N SER A 3 -14.07 16.66 5.70
CA SER A 3 -14.58 16.46 4.34
C SER A 3 -13.49 16.35 3.26
N ASP A 4 -12.26 16.77 3.56
CA ASP A 4 -11.19 16.87 2.56
C ASP A 4 -10.14 15.75 2.69
N ILE A 5 -10.36 14.80 3.61
CA ILE A 5 -9.46 13.65 3.79
C ILE A 5 -9.73 12.62 2.69
N LYS A 6 -8.81 12.54 1.72
CA LYS A 6 -8.83 11.51 0.68
C LYS A 6 -8.67 10.13 1.30
N ARG A 7 -9.66 9.25 1.07
CA ARG A 7 -9.58 7.83 1.43
C ARG A 7 -9.07 7.02 0.25
N LEU A 8 -8.34 5.94 0.53
CA LEU A 8 -7.97 4.98 -0.50
C LEU A 8 -9.21 4.24 -1.00
N PRO A 9 -9.43 4.18 -2.33
CA PRO A 9 -10.45 3.30 -2.89
C PRO A 9 -10.09 1.84 -2.58
N VAL A 10 -11.09 1.05 -2.19
CA VAL A 10 -10.92 -0.37 -1.91
C VAL A 10 -11.13 -1.17 -3.20
N LYS A 11 -10.19 -2.06 -3.53
CA LYS A 11 -10.33 -3.02 -4.62
C LYS A 11 -10.38 -4.42 -4.03
N ILE A 12 -11.47 -5.13 -4.30
CA ILE A 12 -11.61 -6.54 -3.95
C ILE A 12 -11.01 -7.36 -5.09
N VAL A 13 -10.14 -8.31 -4.74
CA VAL A 13 -9.35 -9.09 -5.70
C VAL A 13 -9.41 -10.57 -5.38
N LYS A 14 -9.15 -11.41 -6.38
CA LYS A 14 -8.98 -12.86 -6.22
C LYS A 14 -7.55 -13.28 -6.56
N PRO A 15 -7.02 -14.38 -5.97
CA PRO A 15 -5.68 -14.85 -6.30
C PRO A 15 -5.53 -15.13 -7.79
N GLY A 16 -4.41 -14.71 -8.37
CA GLY A 16 -4.12 -14.89 -9.79
C GLY A 16 -4.69 -13.81 -10.72
N GLU A 17 -5.47 -12.85 -10.22
CA GLU A 17 -5.94 -11.71 -11.03
C GLU A 17 -4.82 -10.71 -11.31
N ASN A 18 -4.92 -10.02 -12.45
CA ASN A 18 -4.08 -8.86 -12.75
C ASN A 18 -4.76 -7.58 -12.30
N VAL A 19 -4.08 -6.79 -11.47
CA VAL A 19 -4.63 -5.59 -10.86
C VAL A 19 -3.85 -4.38 -11.36
N THR A 20 -4.56 -3.31 -11.69
CA THR A 20 -3.94 -2.01 -12.00
C THR A 20 -4.40 -0.96 -10.99
N ILE A 21 -3.47 -0.22 -10.42
CA ILE A 21 -3.70 0.92 -9.54
C ILE A 21 -3.24 2.17 -10.27
N GLU A 22 -4.20 3.01 -10.62
CA GLU A 22 -3.95 4.18 -11.46
C GLU A 22 -3.33 5.33 -10.66
N CYS A 23 -2.37 6.00 -11.27
CA CYS A 23 -1.80 7.25 -10.79
C CYS A 23 -1.69 8.25 -11.93
N ASN A 24 -2.68 9.14 -11.97
CA ASN A 24 -2.69 10.24 -12.92
C ASN A 24 -1.71 11.32 -12.47
N ILE A 25 -0.69 11.56 -13.29
CA ILE A 25 0.36 12.55 -13.07
C ILE A 25 0.28 13.70 -14.07
N SER A 26 -0.85 13.87 -14.74
CA SER A 26 -1.10 14.99 -15.64
C SER A 26 -0.98 16.30 -14.84
N GLY A 27 -0.02 17.15 -15.23
CA GLY A 27 0.29 18.41 -14.54
C GLY A 27 1.45 18.33 -13.54
N VAL A 28 2.02 17.15 -13.29
CA VAL A 28 3.26 17.03 -12.50
C VAL A 28 4.45 17.47 -13.35
N LYS A 29 5.08 18.60 -12.96
CA LYS A 29 6.24 19.15 -13.67
C LYS A 29 7.52 18.36 -13.39
N GLU A 30 7.73 17.97 -12.14
CA GLU A 30 8.94 17.25 -11.69
C GLU A 30 8.63 15.79 -11.39
N LYS A 31 8.64 14.96 -12.44
CA LYS A 31 8.36 13.53 -12.29
C LYS A 31 9.44 12.77 -11.49
N ASN A 32 10.66 13.29 -11.39
CA ASN A 32 11.74 12.67 -10.62
C ASN A 32 11.38 12.49 -9.13
N ASN A 33 10.40 13.26 -8.64
CA ASN A 33 9.95 13.24 -7.25
C ASN A 33 8.80 12.25 -7.01
N LEU A 34 8.31 11.57 -8.05
CA LEU A 34 7.20 10.62 -7.93
C LEU A 34 7.66 9.32 -7.25
N VAL A 35 6.78 8.78 -6.42
CA VAL A 35 7.02 7.56 -5.66
C VAL A 35 5.77 6.70 -5.56
N TRP A 36 5.99 5.40 -5.54
CA TRP A 36 5.06 4.41 -5.03
C TRP A 36 5.55 3.89 -3.69
N TYR A 37 4.63 3.76 -2.74
CA TYR A 37 4.83 3.05 -1.48
C TYR A 37 3.79 1.94 -1.34
N LYS A 38 4.19 0.83 -0.73
CA LYS A 38 3.28 -0.24 -0.29
C LYS A 38 3.34 -0.34 1.23
N GLN A 39 2.20 -0.43 1.87
CA GLN A 39 2.06 -0.74 3.29
C GLN A 39 1.23 -2.00 3.46
N SER A 40 1.88 -3.10 3.81
CA SER A 40 1.17 -4.30 4.27
C SER A 40 0.62 -4.08 5.68
N PHE A 41 -0.48 -4.76 6.01
CA PHE A 41 -1.13 -4.61 7.31
C PHE A 41 -0.16 -4.90 8.47
N GLY A 42 -0.09 -3.98 9.44
CA GLY A 42 0.81 -4.09 10.59
C GLY A 42 2.26 -3.65 10.33
N ASN A 43 2.62 -3.36 9.09
CA ASN A 43 3.98 -2.94 8.71
C ASN A 43 4.06 -1.43 8.43
N MET A 44 5.28 -0.90 8.49
CA MET A 44 5.58 0.46 8.01
C MET A 44 5.44 0.53 6.48
N PRO A 45 5.08 1.69 5.91
CA PRO A 45 5.13 1.89 4.47
C PRO A 45 6.55 1.67 3.93
N GLN A 46 6.67 0.88 2.87
CA GLN A 46 7.92 0.57 2.21
C GLN A 46 7.95 1.20 0.82
N PHE A 47 9.09 1.80 0.49
CA PHE A 47 9.33 2.36 -0.84
C PHE A 47 9.27 1.24 -1.88
N LEU A 48 8.42 1.39 -2.90
CA LEU A 48 8.17 0.37 -3.92
C LEU A 48 8.86 0.72 -5.23
N ALA A 49 8.59 1.90 -5.81
CA ALA A 49 9.17 2.31 -7.08
C ALA A 49 9.23 3.83 -7.26
N ARG A 50 10.09 4.27 -8.18
CA ARG A 50 10.17 5.66 -8.66
C ARG A 50 10.59 5.73 -10.13
N PRO A 51 10.35 6.86 -10.82
CA PRO A 51 10.98 7.15 -12.10
C PRO A 51 12.51 7.19 -12.02
N TYR A 52 13.17 6.84 -13.12
CA TYR A 52 14.62 6.76 -13.24
C TYR A 52 15.07 7.11 -14.67
N LYS A 53 16.36 7.44 -14.87
CA LYS A 53 16.95 7.90 -16.15
C LYS A 53 16.09 8.96 -16.85
N ASN A 54 16.03 10.17 -16.27
CA ASN A 54 15.26 11.30 -16.80
C ASN A 54 13.77 11.00 -17.04
N ASN A 55 13.16 10.19 -16.17
CA ASN A 55 11.75 9.78 -16.24
C ASN A 55 11.36 8.95 -17.49
N LEU A 56 12.34 8.40 -18.20
CA LEU A 56 12.10 7.49 -19.33
C LEU A 56 12.01 6.02 -18.88
N ARG A 57 12.44 5.72 -17.65
CA ARG A 57 12.37 4.39 -17.03
C ARG A 57 11.85 4.49 -15.61
N TYR A 58 11.64 3.36 -14.97
CA TYR A 58 11.36 3.26 -13.55
C TYR A 58 12.37 2.31 -12.90
N LYS A 59 12.48 2.38 -11.57
CA LYS A 59 13.26 1.44 -10.77
C LYS A 59 12.44 1.04 -9.55
N PHE A 60 12.44 -0.26 -9.25
CA PHE A 60 11.90 -0.81 -8.00
C PHE A 60 12.92 -0.71 -6.86
N ALA A 61 12.45 -0.68 -5.62
CA ALA A 61 13.33 -0.97 -4.50
C ALA A 61 13.78 -2.44 -4.57
N GLU A 62 14.95 -2.74 -4.00
CA GLU A 62 15.57 -4.07 -4.05
C GLU A 62 14.63 -5.19 -3.56
N ALA A 63 13.87 -4.94 -2.49
CA ALA A 63 12.90 -5.88 -1.94
C ALA A 63 11.73 -6.21 -2.88
N PHE A 64 11.52 -5.41 -3.94
CA PHE A 64 10.47 -5.57 -4.94
C PHE A 64 11.05 -5.86 -6.34
N GLU A 65 12.37 -6.00 -6.49
CA GLU A 65 12.97 -6.44 -7.75
C GLU A 65 12.58 -7.90 -8.05
N ASN A 66 12.36 -8.24 -9.33
CA ASN A 66 11.92 -9.56 -9.79
C ASN A 66 10.58 -10.06 -9.20
N SER A 67 9.75 -9.14 -8.70
CA SER A 67 8.38 -9.42 -8.25
C SER A 67 7.38 -9.36 -9.41
N GLN A 68 6.10 -9.61 -9.10
CA GLN A 68 5.00 -9.45 -10.05
C GLN A 68 4.60 -7.99 -10.34
N PHE A 69 5.33 -7.00 -9.80
CA PHE A 69 5.04 -5.59 -10.02
C PHE A 69 5.58 -5.09 -11.36
N ASN A 70 4.80 -4.26 -12.05
CA ASN A 70 5.20 -3.53 -13.25
C ASN A 70 4.65 -2.10 -13.19
N ILE A 71 5.26 -1.18 -13.90
CA ILE A 71 4.87 0.24 -13.93
C ILE A 71 4.64 0.67 -15.38
N THR A 72 3.52 1.36 -15.62
CA THR A 72 3.38 2.20 -16.80
C THR A 72 3.78 3.62 -16.45
N LEU A 73 4.86 4.13 -17.05
CA LEU A 73 5.33 5.50 -16.86
C LEU A 73 5.32 6.27 -18.19
N ASN A 74 4.63 7.40 -18.24
CA ASN A 74 4.65 8.34 -19.36
C ASN A 74 4.37 9.79 -18.91
N ASP A 75 3.85 10.65 -19.79
CA ASP A 75 3.52 12.05 -19.46
C ASP A 75 2.29 12.23 -18.58
N HIS A 76 1.42 11.24 -18.53
CA HIS A 76 0.11 11.34 -17.87
C HIS A 76 -0.07 10.28 -16.79
N LYS A 77 0.72 9.20 -16.83
CA LYS A 77 0.52 8.01 -16.01
C LYS A 77 1.79 7.57 -15.30
N PHE A 78 1.61 7.11 -14.07
CA PHE A 78 2.57 6.35 -13.29
C PHE A 78 1.85 5.14 -12.66
N ASP A 79 1.11 4.40 -13.47
CA ASP A 79 0.20 3.35 -13.01
C ASP A 79 1.01 2.13 -12.52
N LEU A 80 0.59 1.54 -11.38
CA LEU A 80 1.15 0.31 -10.84
C LEU A 80 0.32 -0.89 -11.26
N HIS A 81 0.98 -1.88 -11.87
CA HIS A 81 0.40 -3.16 -12.25
C HIS A 81 0.93 -4.25 -11.31
N ILE A 82 0.04 -5.13 -10.88
CA ILE A 82 0.34 -6.31 -10.07
C ILE A 82 -0.19 -7.50 -10.86
N ASN A 83 0.70 -8.31 -11.41
CA ASN A 83 0.31 -9.49 -12.17
C ASN A 83 0.11 -10.68 -11.24
N GLU A 84 -0.84 -11.56 -11.54
CA GLU A 84 -1.07 -12.81 -10.79
C GLU A 84 -1.07 -12.60 -9.26
N ILE A 85 -1.92 -11.68 -8.79
CA ILE A 85 -1.88 -11.17 -7.41
C ILE A 85 -1.94 -12.28 -6.36
N ARG A 86 -1.11 -12.15 -5.32
CA ARG A 86 -0.96 -13.12 -4.23
C ARG A 86 -1.35 -12.52 -2.88
N LYS A 87 -1.59 -13.36 -1.88
CA LYS A 87 -2.05 -12.89 -0.55
C LYS A 87 -1.07 -11.91 0.09
N GLU A 88 0.21 -12.04 -0.20
CA GLU A 88 1.29 -11.19 0.29
C GLU A 88 1.22 -9.77 -0.30
N ASP A 89 0.51 -9.59 -1.41
CA ASP A 89 0.24 -8.28 -2.03
C ASP A 89 -0.89 -7.52 -1.33
N ASN A 90 -1.55 -8.13 -0.35
CA ASN A 90 -2.53 -7.42 0.46
C ASN A 90 -1.86 -6.22 1.16
N GLY A 91 -2.53 -5.07 1.08
CA GLY A 91 -2.04 -3.83 1.65
C GLY A 91 -2.60 -2.58 0.99
N ASP A 92 -2.08 -1.46 1.48
CA ASP A 92 -2.34 -0.13 0.99
C ASP A 92 -1.21 0.32 0.08
N TYR A 93 -1.56 0.81 -1.10
CA TYR A 93 -0.62 1.31 -2.09
C TYR A 93 -0.85 2.80 -2.26
N PHE A 94 0.23 3.57 -2.25
CA PHE A 94 0.20 5.03 -2.28
C PHE A 94 1.06 5.56 -3.41
N CYS A 95 0.45 6.33 -4.31
CA CYS A 95 1.17 7.13 -5.29
C CYS A 95 1.24 8.57 -4.82
N GLY A 96 2.40 9.18 -4.97
CA GLY A 96 2.59 10.56 -4.58
C GLY A 96 3.90 11.11 -5.10
N GLY A 97 4.28 12.28 -4.57
CA GLY A 97 5.59 12.84 -4.82
C GLY A 97 5.91 13.98 -3.86
N LEU A 98 7.15 14.46 -3.96
CA LEU A 98 7.57 15.64 -3.21
C LEU A 98 7.02 16.90 -3.88
N GLU A 99 6.31 17.70 -3.08
CA GLU A 99 5.95 19.08 -3.40
C GLU A 99 6.74 19.99 -2.46
N GLY A 100 7.83 20.57 -2.97
CA GLY A 100 8.81 21.24 -2.12
C GLY A 100 9.51 20.24 -1.20
N THR A 101 9.27 20.33 0.11
CA THR A 101 9.83 19.43 1.13
C THR A 101 8.81 18.44 1.69
N GLU A 102 7.55 18.53 1.24
CA GLU A 102 6.46 17.69 1.74
C GLU A 102 6.23 16.50 0.80
N LEU A 103 6.19 15.28 1.36
CA LEU A 103 5.72 14.11 0.62
C LEU A 103 4.19 14.08 0.65
N LYS A 104 3.55 14.19 -0.52
CA LYS A 104 2.09 14.17 -0.66
C LYS A 104 1.64 12.99 -1.50
N PHE A 105 0.73 12.20 -0.93
CA PHE A 105 0.05 11.13 -1.64
C PHE A 105 -1.22 11.67 -2.32
N THR A 106 -1.33 11.45 -3.63
CA THR A 106 -2.39 12.01 -4.46
C THR A 106 -3.39 10.96 -4.94
N SER A 107 -2.94 9.70 -5.08
CA SER A 107 -3.76 8.54 -5.43
C SER A 107 -3.25 7.26 -4.75
N GLY A 108 -3.95 6.15 -4.97
CA GLY A 108 -3.60 4.86 -4.40
C GLY A 108 -4.79 3.90 -4.39
N ALA A 109 -4.61 2.73 -3.79
CA ALA A 109 -5.71 1.82 -3.50
C ALA A 109 -5.39 0.93 -2.30
N ARG A 110 -6.45 0.45 -1.63
CA ARG A 110 -6.39 -0.63 -0.65
C ARG A 110 -6.84 -1.92 -1.32
N LEU A 111 -5.95 -2.92 -1.39
CA LEU A 111 -6.31 -4.24 -1.92
C LEU A 111 -6.85 -5.11 -0.79
N LYS A 112 -7.88 -5.89 -1.07
CA LYS A 112 -8.43 -6.89 -0.14
C LYS A 112 -8.83 -8.13 -0.91
N PHE A 113 -8.54 -9.31 -0.37
CA PHE A 113 -8.98 -10.54 -1.00
C PHE A 113 -10.47 -10.79 -0.73
N GLU A 114 -11.17 -11.30 -1.74
CA GLU A 114 -12.56 -11.73 -1.58
C GLU A 114 -12.66 -12.75 -0.44
N GLY A 115 -13.62 -12.54 0.47
CA GLY A 115 -13.85 -13.45 1.59
C GLY A 115 -12.85 -13.34 2.76
N GLU A 116 -11.88 -12.42 2.73
CA GLU A 116 -11.07 -12.12 3.92
C GLU A 116 -11.95 -11.48 5.01
N LYS A 117 -12.30 -12.27 6.02
CA LYS A 117 -12.81 -11.72 7.28
C LYS A 117 -11.69 -10.89 7.92
N PRO A 118 -11.98 -9.71 8.50
CA PRO A 118 -10.96 -8.97 9.24
C PRO A 118 -10.34 -9.93 10.26
N LYS A 119 -9.03 -10.19 10.16
CA LYS A 119 -8.29 -10.90 11.19
C LYS A 119 -8.46 -10.06 12.45
N LEU A 120 -9.32 -10.51 13.35
CA LEU A 120 -9.50 -9.88 14.64
C LEU A 120 -8.11 -9.92 15.29
N CYS A 121 -7.60 -8.75 15.70
CA CYS A 121 -6.42 -8.71 16.53
C CYS A 121 -6.77 -9.52 17.78
N SER A 122 -6.29 -10.76 17.88
CA SER A 122 -6.47 -11.57 19.08
C SER A 122 -5.50 -11.03 20.11
N THR A 123 -5.80 -9.88 20.70
CA THR A 123 -5.32 -9.61 22.04
C THR A 123 -5.77 -10.77 22.89
N LEU A 124 -4.84 -11.54 23.44
CA LEU A 124 -5.12 -12.43 24.58
C LEU A 124 -5.64 -11.53 25.69
N GLY A 125 -6.95 -11.51 25.85
CA GLY A 125 -7.63 -10.63 26.76
C GLY A 125 -9.06 -11.08 26.98
N THR A 126 -9.51 -10.96 28.21
CA THR A 126 -10.90 -11.23 28.57
C THR A 126 -11.74 -9.99 28.25
N LEU A 127 -12.77 -10.17 27.42
CA LEU A 127 -13.81 -9.17 27.21
C LEU A 127 -14.79 -9.24 28.39
N ASN A 128 -14.86 -8.17 29.19
CA ASN A 128 -15.95 -8.05 30.15
C ASN A 128 -17.17 -7.47 29.44
N GLN A 129 -18.15 -8.32 29.14
CA GLN A 129 -19.37 -7.92 28.43
C GLN A 129 -20.27 -6.97 29.24
N ASN A 130 -20.11 -6.90 30.57
CA ASN A 130 -20.90 -6.01 31.42
C ASN A 130 -20.40 -4.56 31.37
N THR A 131 -19.11 -4.36 31.12
CA THR A 131 -18.45 -3.03 31.14
C THR A 131 -17.90 -2.60 29.78
N GLN A 132 -18.01 -3.46 28.75
CA GLN A 132 -17.39 -3.29 27.43
C GLN A 132 -15.89 -2.97 27.48
N SER A 133 -15.22 -3.36 28.56
CA SER A 133 -13.79 -3.12 28.75
C SER A 133 -12.97 -4.37 28.42
N PHE A 134 -11.78 -4.14 27.86
CA PHE A 134 -10.82 -5.17 27.48
C PHE A 134 -9.62 -5.13 28.43
N THR A 135 -9.22 -6.28 28.98
CA THR A 135 -7.99 -6.43 29.76
C THR A 135 -6.97 -7.18 28.93
N ILE A 136 -5.79 -6.60 28.68
CA ILE A 136 -4.72 -7.24 27.90
C ILE A 136 -3.86 -8.09 28.84
N LEU A 137 -3.74 -9.39 28.58
CA LEU A 137 -2.76 -10.25 29.23
C LEU A 137 -1.40 -10.01 28.55
N GLY A 138 -0.38 -9.63 29.33
CA GLY A 138 0.96 -9.37 28.82
C GLY A 138 1.54 -10.61 28.10
N LEU A 139 2.09 -10.41 26.90
CA LEU A 139 2.76 -11.46 26.15
C LEU A 139 4.22 -11.56 26.61
N ASN A 140 4.61 -12.72 27.16
CA ASN A 140 6.00 -13.15 27.16
C ASN A 140 6.32 -13.66 25.75
N THR A 141 7.15 -12.95 25.01
CA THR A 141 7.67 -13.40 23.72
C THR A 141 8.76 -14.44 23.96
N SER A 142 8.47 -15.72 23.66
CA SER A 142 9.51 -16.71 23.38
C SER A 142 9.57 -16.92 21.87
N ASP A 143 10.60 -16.39 21.23
CA ASP A 143 10.95 -16.75 19.86
C ASP A 143 11.35 -18.23 19.81
N SER A 144 10.68 -19.02 18.97
CA SER A 144 11.14 -20.36 18.58
C SER A 144 11.61 -20.33 17.12
N LYS A 145 12.87 -20.75 16.96
CA LYS A 145 13.67 -20.91 15.74
C LYS A 145 12.94 -21.35 14.48
#